data_AF-A0A6L6AT04-F1
#
_entry.id   AF-A0A6L6AT04-F1
#
_cell.length_a   1.000
_cell.length_b   1.000
_cell.length_c   1.000
_cell.angle_alpha   90.00
_cell.angle_beta   90.00
_cell.angle_gamma   90.00
#
_symmetry.space_group_name_H-M   'P 1'
#
loop_
_entity.id
_entity.type
_entity.pdbx_description
1 polymer ?
#
loop_
_entity_poly.entity_id
_entity_poly.type
_entity_poly.pdbx_seq_one_letter_code
_entity_poly.pdbx_strand_id
1 'polypeptide(L)'
;AFKNESGQWGHMSVGTLVLIFSSTMLWFYSLSCHTCRHTIGGRLKHFSKHPIRYKAWTWVSVLNHKHPTFAWISLFGVAGADIYVRAVASGAITNFYFF
;
A
#
# COMPACT_ATOMS: atom_id res chain seq x y z
N ALA A 1 11.97 -12.96 -0.07
CA ALA A 1 10.91 -12.47 0.84
C ALA A 1 10.06 -13.61 1.38
N PHE A 2 9.48 -14.46 0.50
CA PHE A 2 8.55 -15.54 0.92
C PHE A 2 9.14 -16.96 0.88
N LYS A 3 10.47 -17.08 0.84
CA LYS A 3 11.19 -18.35 0.79
C LYS A 3 12.25 -18.40 1.89
N ASN A 4 12.47 -19.58 2.47
CA ASN A 4 13.60 -19.81 3.37
C ASN A 4 14.89 -20.14 2.60
N GLU A 5 15.97 -20.36 3.35
CA GLU A 5 17.29 -20.73 2.83
C GLU A 5 17.28 -22.06 2.06
N SER A 6 16.36 -22.97 2.37
CA SER A 6 16.16 -24.24 1.65
C SER A 6 15.19 -24.12 0.45
N GLY A 7 14.69 -22.92 0.16
CA GLY A 7 13.83 -22.63 -1.00
C GLY A 7 12.34 -22.96 -0.82
N GLN A 8 11.91 -23.39 0.36
CA GLN A 8 10.52 -23.66 0.70
C GLN A 8 9.72 -22.36 0.75
N TRP A 9 8.48 -22.41 0.28
CA TRP A 9 7.57 -21.26 0.24
C TRP A 9 6.76 -21.11 1.53
N GLY A 10 6.38 -19.88 1.85
CA GLY A 10 5.52 -19.54 3.00
C GLY A 10 6.26 -18.86 4.15
N HIS A 11 7.59 -18.86 4.10
CA HIS A 11 8.45 -18.26 5.11
C HIS A 11 8.53 -16.76 4.93
N MET A 12 8.24 -15.98 5.96
CA MET A 12 8.26 -14.51 5.89
C MET A 12 8.99 -13.91 7.08
N SER A 13 9.45 -12.67 6.93
CA SER A 13 10.11 -11.94 8.00
C SER A 13 9.27 -10.79 8.51
N VAL A 14 9.55 -10.34 9.74
CA VAL A 14 8.95 -9.11 10.28
C VAL A 14 9.25 -7.93 9.35
N GLY A 15 10.45 -7.85 8.78
CA GLY A 15 10.79 -6.86 7.76
C GLY A 15 9.91 -6.94 6.51
N THR A 16 9.51 -8.14 6.09
CA THR A 16 8.58 -8.32 4.96
C THR A 16 7.22 -7.70 5.28
N LEU A 17 6.69 -7.89 6.49
CA LEU A 17 5.42 -7.26 6.92
C LEU A 17 5.52 -5.73 6.94
N VAL A 18 6.62 -5.19 7.49
CA VAL A 18 6.87 -3.74 7.54
C VAL A 18 6.88 -3.14 6.14
N LEU A 19 7.56 -3.79 5.19
CA LEU A 19 7.64 -3.33 3.80
C LEU A 19 6.31 -3.46 3.05
N ILE A 20 5.55 -4.54 3.28
CA ILE A 20 4.20 -4.71 2.70
C ILE A 20 3.28 -3.61 3.22
N PHE A 21 3.30 -3.33 4.53
CA PHE A 21 2.50 -2.26 5.10
C PHE A 21 2.84 -0.91 4.48
N SER A 22 4.13 -0.54 4.45
CA SER A 22 4.60 0.73 3.88
C SER A 22 4.20 0.89 2.40
N SER A 23 4.50 -0.12 1.56
CA SER A 23 4.16 -0.11 0.14
C SER A 23 2.65 -0.08 -0.12
N THR A 24 1.85 -0.78 0.70
CA THR A 24 0.38 -0.76 0.61
C THR A 24 -0.18 0.63 0.94
N MET A 25 0.35 1.28 1.98
CA MET A 25 -0.08 2.64 2.35
C MET A 25 0.27 3.66 1.27
N LEU A 26 1.47 3.57 0.68
CA LEU A 26 1.85 4.39 -0.48
C LEU A 26 0.94 4.17 -1.69
N TRP A 27 0.56 2.92 -1.96
CA TRP A 27 -0.38 2.60 -3.02
C TRP A 27 -1.77 3.21 -2.78
N PHE A 28 -2.29 3.15 -1.56
CA PHE A 28 -3.55 3.84 -1.20
C PHE A 28 -3.46 5.36 -1.32
N TYR A 29 -2.31 5.94 -1.00
CA TYR A 29 -2.07 7.37 -1.26
C TYR A 29 -2.16 7.68 -2.77
N SER A 30 -1.55 6.86 -3.63
CA SER A 30 -1.69 7.01 -5.09
C SER A 30 -3.14 6.82 -5.57
N LEU A 31 -3.87 5.85 -5.05
CA LEU A 31 -5.26 5.62 -5.43
C LEU A 31 -6.23 6.72 -4.97
N SER A 32 -5.92 7.39 -3.86
CA SER A 32 -6.77 8.46 -3.33
C SER A 32 -6.57 9.81 -4.02
N CYS A 33 -5.66 9.95 -4.99
CA CYS A 33 -5.42 11.24 -5.63
C CYS A 33 -6.58 11.70 -6.53
N HIS A 34 -6.68 13.01 -6.75
CA HIS A 34 -7.69 13.60 -7.64
C HIS A 34 -7.55 13.09 -9.09
N THR A 35 -6.31 12.87 -9.54
CA THR A 35 -6.02 12.30 -10.86
C THR A 35 -6.64 10.92 -11.01
N CYS A 36 -6.51 10.02 -10.02
CA CYS A 36 -7.07 8.67 -10.08
C CYS A 36 -8.61 8.71 -10.16
N ARG A 37 -9.25 9.57 -9.37
CA ARG A 37 -10.70 9.82 -9.45
C ARG A 37 -11.12 10.26 -10.85
N HIS A 38 -10.37 11.16 -11.47
CA HIS A 38 -10.67 11.69 -12.79
C HIS A 38 -10.42 10.65 -13.90
N THR A 39 -9.40 9.80 -13.77
CA THR A 39 -9.12 8.72 -14.72
C THR A 39 -10.22 7.66 -14.71
N ILE A 40 -10.71 7.28 -13.53
CA ILE A 40 -11.74 6.24 -13.39
C ILE A 40 -13.13 6.79 -13.79
N GLY A 41 -13.46 7.99 -13.31
CA GLY A 41 -14.74 8.67 -13.55
C GLY A 41 -14.85 9.42 -14.88
N GLY A 42 -13.71 9.66 -15.54
CA GLY A 42 -13.64 10.47 -16.74
C GLY A 42 -14.50 9.92 -17.87
N ARG A 43 -15.27 10.81 -18.52
CA ARG A 43 -16.07 10.55 -19.72
C ARG A 43 -17.22 9.54 -19.53
N LEU A 44 -17.63 9.25 -18.30
CA LEU A 44 -18.86 8.48 -18.02
C LEU A 44 -20.10 9.34 -18.33
N LYS A 45 -20.65 9.19 -19.54
CA LYS A 45 -21.91 9.84 -19.96
C LYS A 45 -23.16 9.03 -19.58
N HIS A 46 -23.03 7.72 -19.37
CA HIS A 46 -24.14 6.83 -19.02
C HIS A 46 -23.72 5.92 -17.85
N PHE A 47 -24.26 6.18 -16.66
CA PHE A 47 -23.93 5.40 -15.46
C PHE A 47 -24.55 4.00 -15.48
N SER A 48 -25.74 3.84 -16.07
CA SER A 48 -26.45 2.57 -16.19
C SER A 48 -25.72 1.54 -17.07
N LYS A 49 -25.00 1.99 -18.12
CA LYS A 49 -24.27 1.09 -19.05
C LYS A 49 -22.90 0.62 -18.53
N HIS A 50 -22.39 1.22 -17.45
CA HIS A 50 -21.06 0.93 -16.92
C HIS A 50 -21.04 0.78 -15.38
N PRO A 51 -21.75 -0.22 -14.83
CA PRO A 51 -21.91 -0.38 -13.38
C PRO A 51 -20.59 -0.63 -12.64
N ILE A 52 -19.63 -1.34 -13.26
CA ILE A 52 -18.32 -1.62 -12.65
C ILE A 52 -17.48 -0.35 -12.52
N ARG A 53 -17.42 0.48 -13.59
CA ARG A 53 -16.67 1.75 -13.56
C ARG A 53 -17.30 2.74 -12.60
N TYR A 54 -18.63 2.80 -12.53
CA TYR A 54 -19.34 3.62 -11.56
C TYR A 54 -18.99 3.20 -10.12
N LYS A 55 -19.06 1.89 -9.80
CA LYS A 55 -18.66 1.38 -8.49
C LYS A 55 -17.20 1.74 -8.15
N ALA A 56 -16.27 1.51 -9.07
CA ALA A 56 -14.86 1.86 -8.87
C ALA A 56 -14.67 3.36 -8.63
N TRP A 57 -15.37 4.21 -9.39
CA TRP A 57 -15.35 5.66 -9.20
C TRP A 57 -15.90 6.07 -7.83
N THR A 58 -16.98 5.45 -7.37
CA THR A 58 -17.53 5.71 -6.03
C THR A 58 -16.52 5.35 -4.95
N TRP A 59 -15.86 4.20 -5.05
CA TRP A 59 -14.80 3.79 -4.12
C TRP A 59 -13.64 4.79 -4.09
N VAL A 60 -13.12 5.17 -5.27
CA VAL A 60 -12.03 6.15 -5.36
C VAL A 60 -12.46 7.55 -4.90
N SER A 61 -13.72 7.92 -5.09
CA SER A 61 -14.26 9.18 -4.57
C SER A 61 -14.31 9.19 -3.05
N VAL A 62 -14.64 8.07 -2.41
CA VAL A 62 -14.57 7.92 -0.94
C VAL A 62 -13.12 7.96 -0.45
N LEU A 63 -12.21 7.26 -1.13
CA LEU A 63 -10.78 7.27 -0.79
C LEU A 63 -10.16 8.67 -0.96
N ASN A 64 -10.59 9.43 -1.96
CA ASN A 64 -10.09 10.77 -2.23
C ASN A 64 -10.35 11.76 -1.09
N HIS A 65 -11.46 11.64 -0.37
CA HIS A 65 -11.69 12.46 0.83
C HIS A 65 -10.68 12.16 1.95
N LYS A 66 -10.10 10.96 1.97
CA LYS A 66 -9.08 10.53 2.93
C LYS A 66 -7.65 10.69 2.43
N HIS A 67 -7.44 11.33 1.27
CA HIS A 67 -6.11 11.56 0.69
C HIS A 67 -5.08 12.15 1.67
N PRO A 68 -5.37 13.22 2.44
CA PRO A 68 -4.39 13.74 3.40
C PRO A 68 -4.08 12.73 4.51
N THR A 69 -5.06 11.93 4.94
CA THR A 69 -4.84 10.87 5.94
C THR A 69 -3.91 9.79 5.40
N PHE A 70 -4.12 9.30 4.17
CA PHE A 70 -3.21 8.36 3.53
C PHE A 70 -1.82 8.95 3.31
N ALA A 71 -1.71 10.26 3.06
CA ALA A 71 -0.42 10.95 2.97
C ALA A 71 0.36 10.85 4.29
N TRP A 72 -0.27 11.18 5.41
CA TRP A 72 0.37 11.08 6.73
C TRP A 72 0.73 9.64 7.10
N ILE A 73 -0.19 8.69 6.93
CA ILE A 73 0.05 7.28 7.26
C ILE A 73 1.18 6.72 6.41
N SER A 74 1.20 7.00 5.10
CA SER A 74 2.27 6.53 4.20
C SER A 74 3.61 7.20 4.50
N LEU A 75 3.64 8.48 4.85
CA LEU A 75 4.85 9.20 5.25
C LEU A 75 5.47 8.59 6.51
N PHE A 76 4.68 8.38 7.56
CA PHE A 76 5.17 7.73 8.77
C PHE A 76 5.49 6.24 8.54
N GLY A 77 4.71 5.56 7.69
CA GLY A 77 4.93 4.17 7.32
C GLY A 77 6.27 3.96 6.59
N VAL A 78 6.60 4.81 5.62
CA VAL A 78 7.88 4.72 4.90
C VAL A 78 9.06 5.11 5.78
N ALA A 79 8.94 6.19 6.58
CA ALA A 79 9.98 6.57 7.51
C ALA A 79 10.24 5.48 8.57
N GLY A 80 9.18 4.85 9.08
CA GLY A 80 9.28 3.72 10.00
C GLY A 80 9.93 2.49 9.34
N ALA A 81 9.59 2.20 8.08
CA ALA A 81 10.23 1.12 7.32
C ALA A 81 11.72 1.37 7.10
N ASP A 82 12.12 2.60 6.75
CA ASP A 82 13.53 2.97 6.58
C ASP A 82 14.32 2.81 7.88
N ILE A 83 13.76 3.27 9.00
CA ILE A 83 14.37 3.10 10.33
C ILE A 83 14.51 1.61 10.67
N TYR A 84 13.47 0.81 10.43
CA TYR A 84 13.49 -0.63 10.70
C TYR A 84 14.56 -1.34 9.87
N VAL A 85 14.57 -1.10 8.54
CA VAL A 85 15.54 -1.71 7.63
C VAL A 85 16.96 -1.30 8.02
N ARG A 86 17.18 -0.02 8.34
CA ARG A 86 18.48 0.47 8.82
C ARG A 86 18.91 -0.21 10.12
N ALA A 87 18.01 -0.35 11.10
CA ALA A 87 18.31 -0.98 12.37
C ALA A 87 18.64 -2.48 12.22
N VAL A 88 17.95 -3.18 11.32
CA VAL A 88 18.26 -4.57 10.97
C VAL A 88 19.61 -4.65 10.26
N ALA A 89 19.87 -3.80 9.27
CA ALA A 89 21.11 -3.79 8.50
C ALA A 89 22.34 -3.43 9.35
N SER A 90 22.18 -2.57 10.36
CA SER A 90 23.24 -2.23 11.31
C SER A 90 23.42 -3.26 12.43
N GLY A 91 22.63 -4.33 12.45
CA GLY A 91 22.65 -5.34 13.52
C GLY A 91 22.11 -4.86 14.86
N ALA A 92 21.46 -3.69 14.92
CA ALA A 92 20.87 -3.15 16.15
C ALA A 92 19.61 -3.91 16.56
N ILE A 93 18.88 -4.48 15.60
CA ILE A 93 17.69 -5.31 15.82
C ILE A 93 17.80 -6.59 14.98
N THR A 94 17.40 -7.72 15.55
CA THR A 94 17.31 -8.99 14.82
C THR A 94 16.03 -9.03 13.99
N ASN A 95 16.17 -9.30 12.69
CA ASN A 95 15.01 -9.54 11.84
C ASN A 95 14.49 -10.97 12.07
N PHE A 96 13.33 -11.10 12.69
CA PHE A 96 12.72 -12.40 12.94
C PHE A 96 12.06 -12.97 11.69
N TYR A 97 12.27 -14.27 11.48
CA TYR A 97 11.65 -15.07 10.42
C TYR A 97 10.65 -16.01 11.07
N PHE A 98 9.48 -16.16 10.45
CA PHE A 98 8.40 -16.99 10.95
C PHE A 98 7.62 -17.62 9.79
N PHE A 99 7.05 -18.78 10.09
CA PHE A 99 6.67 -19.84 9.13
C PHE A 99 7.89 -20.39 8.39
#